data_AF-A0A3D5RSF5-F1
#
_entry.id   AF-A0A3D5RSF5-F1
#
_cell.length_a   1.000
_cell.length_b   1.000
_cell.length_c   1.000
_cell.angle_alpha   90.00
_cell.angle_beta   90.00
_cell.angle_gamma   90.00
#
_symmetry.space_group_name_H-M   'P 1'
#
loop_
_entity.id
_entity.type
_entity.pdbx_description
1 polymer ?
#
loop_
_entity_poly.entity_id
_entity_poly.type
_entity_poly.pdbx_seq_one_letter_code
_entity_poly.pdbx_strand_id
1 'polypeptide(L)' 'EAEAAMLGQPIPMLIPEVTGFKLNGKLKEGTTATDLVLTVTQMLRNKGVVG' A
#
# COMPACT_ATOMS: atom_id res chain seq x y z
N GLU A 1 -12.57 -6.63 -14.75
CA GLU A 1 -11.17 -7.02 -14.51
C GLU A 1 -11.01 -8.48 -14.13
N ALA A 2 -11.67 -8.97 -13.07
CA ALA A 2 -11.52 -10.37 -12.64
C ALA A 2 -11.83 -11.41 -13.74
N GLU A 3 -12.93 -11.25 -14.49
CA GLU A 3 -13.29 -12.15 -15.59
C GLU A 3 -12.30 -12.10 -16.76
N ALA A 4 -11.88 -10.90 -17.17
CA ALA A 4 -10.87 -10.70 -18.19
C ALA A 4 -9.51 -11.32 -17.79
N ALA A 5 -9.11 -11.18 -16.51
CA ALA A 5 -7.93 -11.83 -15.95
C ALA A 5 -8.03 -13.36 -15.99
N MET A 6 -9.19 -13.93 -15.67
CA MET A 6 -9.44 -15.37 -15.74
C MET A 6 -9.32 -15.92 -17.17
N LEU A 7 -9.65 -15.09 -18.17
CA LEU A 7 -9.56 -15.42 -19.58
C LEU A 7 -8.20 -15.03 -20.21
N GLY A 8 -7.23 -14.59 -19.39
CA GLY A 8 -5.89 -14.22 -19.85
C GLY A 8 -5.85 -12.95 -20.71
N GLN A 9 -6.91 -12.14 -20.67
CA GLN A 9 -6.96 -10.88 -21.40
C GLN A 9 -6.08 -9.83 -20.69
N PRO A 10 -5.33 -9.01 -21.45
CA PRO A 10 -4.54 -7.94 -20.87
C PRO A 10 -5.46 -6.89 -20.23
N ILE A 11 -5.09 -6.43 -19.03
CA ILE A 11 -5.79 -5.35 -18.34
C ILE A 11 -5.06 -4.04 -18.67
N PRO A 12 -5.69 -3.12 -19.40
CA PRO A 12 -5.10 -1.81 -19.65
C PRO A 12 -5.09 -1.00 -18.35
N MET A 13 -3.91 -0.48 -17.99
CA MET A 13 -3.75 0.42 -16.83
C MET A 13 -2.91 1.63 -17.21
N LEU A 14 -3.16 2.75 -16.55
CA LEU A 14 -2.24 3.89 -16.59
C LEU A 14 -0.92 3.48 -15.93
N ILE A 15 0.20 4.02 -16.41
CA ILE A 15 1.49 3.86 -15.73
C ILE A 15 1.38 4.57 -14.38
N PRO A 16 1.46 3.85 -13.24
CA PRO A 16 1.21 4.45 -11.95
C PRO A 16 2.42 5.25 -11.47
N GLU A 17 2.17 6.30 -10.69
CA GLU A 17 3.22 6.93 -9.89
C GLU A 17 3.61 6.04 -8.71
N VAL A 18 4.89 6.06 -8.34
CA VAL A 18 5.42 5.20 -7.27
C VAL A 18 5.84 6.05 -6.07
N THR A 19 5.16 5.86 -4.94
CA THR A 19 5.54 6.47 -3.65
C THR A 19 6.39 5.50 -2.84
N GLY A 20 7.68 5.81 -2.66
CA GLY A 20 8.57 5.04 -1.80
C GLY A 20 8.30 5.29 -0.31
N PHE A 21 8.16 4.23 0.49
CA PHE A 21 7.94 4.32 1.94
C PHE A 21 9.05 3.56 2.69
N LYS A 22 10.01 4.29 3.28
CA LYS A 22 11.15 3.69 3.98
C LYS A 22 10.87 3.57 5.47
N LEU A 23 10.92 2.34 5.98
CA LEU A 23 10.91 2.04 7.42
C LEU A 23 12.35 1.93 7.94
N ASN A 24 12.59 2.42 9.14
CA ASN A 24 13.89 2.31 9.81
C ASN A 24 13.72 2.11 11.33
N GLY A 25 14.79 1.72 12.00
CA GLY A 25 14.79 1.48 13.45
C GLY A 25 14.14 0.16 13.85
N LYS A 26 13.65 0.10 15.10
CA LYS A 26 12.97 -1.07 15.68
C LYS A 26 11.71 -0.61 16.41
N LEU A 27 10.68 -1.46 16.42
CA LEU A 27 9.49 -1.20 17.20
C LEU A 27 9.79 -1.32 18.70
N LYS A 28 9.05 -0.56 19.50
CA LYS A 28 9.14 -0.65 20.96
C LYS A 28 8.55 -1.98 21.41
N GLU A 29 9.06 -2.51 22.52
CA GLU A 29 8.47 -3.69 23.16
C GLU A 29 6.98 -3.45 23.47
N GLY A 30 6.15 -4.46 23.26
CA GLY A 30 4.69 -4.37 23.40
C GLY A 30 3.96 -3.77 22.19
N THR A 31 4.65 -3.29 21.16
CA THR A 31 4.01 -2.86 19.90
C THR A 31 3.49 -4.07 19.12
N THR A 32 2.25 -4.00 18.64
CA THR A 32 1.63 -5.05 17.82
C THR A 32 1.73 -4.74 16.32
N ALA A 33 1.47 -5.75 15.49
CA ALA A 33 1.35 -5.56 14.05
C ALA A 33 0.23 -4.57 13.69
N THR A 34 -0.85 -4.55 14.47
CA THR A 34 -1.99 -3.65 14.29
C THR A 34 -1.59 -2.19 14.50
N ASP A 35 -0.75 -1.91 15.50
CA ASP A 35 -0.29 -0.55 15.76
C ASP A 35 0.55 0.00 14.60
N LEU A 36 1.43 -0.85 14.05
CA LEU A 36 2.24 -0.50 12.90
C LEU A 36 1.36 -0.25 11.66
N VAL A 37 0.44 -1.17 11.33
CA VAL A 37 -0.37 -1.01 10.11
C VAL A 37 -1.27 0.21 10.20
N LEU A 38 -1.91 0.46 11.35
CA LEU A 38 -2.76 1.64 11.54
C LEU A 38 -1.95 2.94 11.42
N THR A 39 -0.73 2.98 11.96
CA THR A 39 0.16 4.14 11.84
C THR A 39 0.52 4.41 10.38
N VAL A 40 0.97 3.38 9.66
CA VAL A 40 1.35 3.50 8.24
C VAL A 40 0.15 3.91 7.39
N THR A 41 -1.01 3.28 7.58
CA THR A 41 -2.24 3.61 6.85
C THR A 41 -2.67 5.06 7.10
N GLN A 42 -2.59 5.54 8.36
CA GLN A 42 -2.92 6.93 8.67
C GLN A 42 -1.97 7.92 7.97
N MET A 43 -0.66 7.63 7.96
CA MET A 43 0.33 8.47 7.27
C MET A 43 0.09 8.53 5.76
N LEU A 44 -0.17 7.38 5.12
CA LEU A 44 -0.46 7.30 3.69
C LEU A 44 -1.77 8.00 3.32
N ARG A 45 -2.80 7.88 4.17
CA ARG A 45 -4.07 8.59 3.98
C ARG A 45 -3.88 10.10 4.00
N ASN A 46 -3.12 10.61 4.97
CA ASN A 46 -2.81 12.03 5.05
C ASN A 46 -1.97 12.53 3.88
N LYS A 47 -1.08 11.68 3.34
CA LYS A 47 -0.28 11.99 2.14
C LYS A 47 -1.11 12.02 0.86
N GLY A 48 -2.26 11.35 0.82
CA GLY A 48 -3.16 11.34 -0.32
C GLY A 48 -2.62 10.53 -1.50
N VAL A 49 -2.20 9.30 -1.26
CA VAL A 49 -1.62 8.40 -2.29
C VAL A 49 -2.65 7.71 -3.19
N VAL A 50 -3.80 8.35 -3.43
CA VAL A 50 -4.83 7.83 -4.35
C VAL A 50 -4.43 8.19 -5.78
N GLY A 51 -4.34 7.19 -6.65
CA GLY A 51 -4.10 7.33 -8.08
C GLY A 51 -5.35 7.03 -8.92
#